data_AF-A0A7H0YH21-F1
#
_entry.id   AF-A0A7H0YH21-F1
#
_cell.length_a   1.000
_cell.length_b   1.000
_cell.length_c   1.000
_cell.angle_alpha   90.00
_cell.angle_beta   90.00
_cell.angle_gamma   90.00
#
_symmetry.space_group_name_H-M   'P 1'
#
loop_
_entity.id
_entity.type
_entity.pdbx_description
1 polymer ?
#
loop_
_entity_poly.entity_id
_entity_poly.type
_entity_poly.pdbx_seq_one_letter_code
_entity_poly.pdbx_strand_id
1 'polypeptide(L)'
;MFNSAVLESVTDINLLTDILKEEFSSENWESMVHIADKLHYSIKKLYEEDQLRQAKEQPRVDTKRLKRSVAFYFGYSMVMQGIALQKMGDYAAARDCIEKYSELGWISGLDEEGKEDVAHFKMIATANTYVLNLLEGNMETLPEYVQFIHNAEEEELLPGIITILESALVHNHNVDWALDEFGAELDALDGEYETKANIRYYIDHLYLMALYHFKNGKYSNALNISLKALRMSDRLNDDTGYKKINALFVTFSAHATKEQLNEYNVLNKTILERVLKDEKGIRYDGNSFVSARQHRRVGHPGQSWSEQLPN
;
A
#
# COMPACT_ATOMS: atom_id res chain seq x y z
N MET A 1 5.06 -11.03 16.06
CA MET A 1 5.49 -10.53 17.38
C MET A 1 6.88 -9.99 17.19
N PHE A 2 7.03 -8.66 17.26
CA PHE A 2 8.28 -7.96 17.05
C PHE A 2 9.30 -8.33 18.14
N ASN A 3 10.51 -8.73 17.76
CA ASN A 3 11.55 -9.12 18.70
C ASN A 3 12.57 -7.99 18.84
N SER A 4 12.38 -7.11 19.83
CA SER A 4 13.26 -5.96 20.04
C SER A 4 14.72 -6.36 20.25
N ALA A 5 14.99 -7.52 20.85
CA ALA A 5 16.37 -8.00 21.05
C ALA A 5 17.08 -8.32 19.73
N VAL A 6 16.35 -8.79 18.73
CA VAL A 6 16.90 -9.01 17.38
C VAL A 6 17.17 -7.67 16.69
N LEU A 7 16.25 -6.72 16.78
CA LEU A 7 16.48 -5.37 16.23
C LEU A 7 17.69 -4.68 16.85
N GLU A 8 17.86 -4.78 18.18
CA GLU A 8 18.99 -4.14 18.86
C GLU A 8 20.35 -4.67 18.40
N SER A 9 20.41 -5.93 17.97
CA SER A 9 21.61 -6.56 17.42
C SER A 9 21.95 -6.11 15.99
N VAL A 10 21.01 -5.47 15.28
CA VAL A 10 21.25 -4.96 13.93
C VAL A 10 22.07 -3.67 14.01
N THR A 11 23.29 -3.73 13.46
CA THR A 11 24.20 -2.59 13.39
C THR A 11 24.34 -2.00 11.99
N ASP A 12 23.84 -2.67 10.97
CA ASP A 12 23.88 -2.20 9.59
C ASP A 12 22.76 -1.19 9.33
N ILE A 13 23.15 0.07 9.15
CA ILE A 13 22.25 1.20 8.88
C ILE A 13 21.45 0.98 7.58
N ASN A 14 22.04 0.34 6.56
CA ASN A 14 21.33 0.07 5.32
C ASN A 14 20.21 -0.95 5.53
N LEU A 15 20.50 -2.02 6.28
CA LEU A 15 19.53 -3.08 6.54
C LEU A 15 18.31 -2.54 7.29
N LEU A 16 18.49 -1.58 8.20
CA LEU A 16 17.38 -0.93 8.89
C LEU A 16 16.43 -0.22 7.91
N THR A 17 16.94 0.35 6.80
CA THR A 17 16.07 0.95 5.76
C THR A 17 15.29 -0.10 4.97
N ASP A 18 15.88 -1.26 4.74
CA ASP A 18 15.21 -2.36 4.03
C ASP A 18 14.11 -2.99 4.91
N ILE A 19 14.38 -3.16 6.20
CA ILE A 19 13.37 -3.63 7.17
C ILE A 19 12.21 -2.63 7.27
N LEU A 20 12.47 -1.32 7.29
CA LEU A 20 11.39 -0.31 7.28
C LEU A 20 10.45 -0.45 6.09
N LYS A 21 10.98 -0.74 4.89
CA LYS A 21 10.16 -0.94 3.68
C LYS A 21 9.31 -2.22 3.77
N GLU A 22 9.87 -3.28 4.35
CA GLU A 22 9.15 -4.54 4.56
C GLU A 22 8.01 -4.39 5.58
N GLU A 23 8.28 -3.71 6.70
CA GLU A 23 7.27 -3.47 7.74
C GLU A 23 6.18 -2.50 7.27
N PHE A 24 6.54 -1.50 6.46
CA PHE A 24 5.57 -0.64 5.76
C PHE A 24 4.63 -1.47 4.87
N SER A 25 5.18 -2.40 4.10
CA SER A 25 4.41 -3.29 3.23
C SER A 25 3.51 -4.26 4.00
N SER A 26 3.85 -4.52 5.26
CA SER A 26 3.10 -5.40 6.18
C SER A 26 2.16 -4.63 7.11
N GLU A 27 2.07 -3.31 6.96
CA GLU A 27 1.26 -2.40 7.79
C GLU A 27 1.54 -2.52 9.30
N ASN A 28 2.78 -2.84 9.70
CA ASN A 28 3.16 -3.01 11.10
C ASN A 28 3.73 -1.72 11.72
N TRP A 29 2.85 -0.77 11.99
CA TRP A 29 3.21 0.60 12.38
C TRP A 29 3.98 0.70 13.70
N GLU A 30 3.63 -0.11 14.70
CA GLU A 30 4.34 -0.13 15.99
C GLU A 30 5.82 -0.53 15.82
N SER A 31 6.06 -1.57 15.03
CA SER A 31 7.41 -2.04 14.69
C SER A 31 8.20 -0.97 13.94
N MET A 32 7.56 -0.30 12.97
CA MET A 32 8.19 0.77 12.20
C MET A 32 8.71 1.91 13.08
N VAL A 33 7.97 2.33 14.12
CA VAL A 33 8.43 3.38 15.04
C VAL A 33 9.75 2.97 15.71
N HIS A 34 9.84 1.73 16.23
CA HIS A 34 11.05 1.23 16.87
C HIS A 34 12.23 1.11 15.91
N ILE A 35 11.99 0.64 14.68
CA ILE A 35 13.06 0.50 13.68
C ILE A 35 13.54 1.88 13.21
N ALA A 36 12.62 2.82 13.04
CA ALA A 36 12.94 4.21 12.69
C ALA A 36 13.77 4.88 13.79
N ASP A 37 13.41 4.71 15.07
CA ASP A 37 14.20 5.19 16.20
C ASP A 37 15.61 4.58 16.22
N LYS A 38 15.73 3.27 15.96
CA LYS A 38 17.02 2.59 15.87
C LYS A 38 17.87 3.12 14.71
N LEU A 39 17.26 3.35 13.55
CA LEU A 39 17.92 3.94 12.39
C LEU A 39 18.42 5.35 12.72
N HIS A 40 17.54 6.19 13.29
CA HIS A 40 17.87 7.55 13.70
C HIS A 40 19.03 7.57 14.71
N TYR A 41 18.96 6.75 15.75
CA TYR A 41 20.02 6.63 16.75
C TYR A 41 21.35 6.18 16.14
N SER A 42 21.31 5.19 15.23
CA SER A 42 22.51 4.64 14.61
C SER A 42 23.20 5.66 13.70
N ILE A 43 22.45 6.40 12.88
CA ILE A 43 23.02 7.46 12.04
C ILE A 43 23.50 8.65 12.89
N LYS A 44 22.76 9.01 13.95
CA LYS A 44 23.15 10.08 14.87
C LYS A 44 24.48 9.79 15.54
N LYS A 45 24.66 8.58 16.08
CA LYS A 45 25.93 8.17 16.70
C LYS A 45 27.10 8.25 15.72
N LEU A 46 26.90 7.79 14.48
CA LEU A 46 27.91 7.85 13.43
C LEU A 46 28.29 9.31 13.09
N TYR A 47 27.29 10.17 12.95
CA TYR A 47 27.47 11.58 12.64
C TYR A 47 28.19 12.33 13.77
N GLU A 48 27.76 12.15 15.03
CA GLU A 48 28.40 12.78 16.19
C GLU A 48 29.84 12.33 16.38
N GLU A 49 30.14 11.06 16.14
CA GLU A 49 31.52 10.54 16.15
C GLU A 49 32.38 11.22 15.08
N ASP A 50 31.84 11.39 13.87
CA ASP A 50 32.54 12.09 12.79
C ASP A 50 32.80 13.57 13.13
N GLN A 51 31.80 14.28 13.65
CA GLN A 51 31.97 15.66 14.09
C GLN A 51 33.04 15.80 15.19
N LEU A 52 33.04 14.87 16.16
CA LEU A 52 34.04 14.85 17.23
C LEU A 52 35.46 14.61 16.71
N ARG A 53 35.62 13.71 15.73
CA ARG A 53 36.92 13.46 15.08
C ARG A 53 37.39 14.68 14.30
N GLN A 54 36.50 15.31 13.54
CA GLN A 54 36.81 16.55 12.81
C GLN A 54 37.25 17.68 13.76
N ALA A 55 36.56 17.85 14.89
CA ALA A 55 36.93 18.84 15.90
C ALA A 55 38.31 18.56 16.55
N LYS A 56 38.78 17.32 16.50
CA LYS A 56 40.11 16.88 16.97
C LYS A 56 41.15 16.78 15.86
N GLU A 57 40.82 17.26 14.65
CA GLU A 57 41.67 17.14 13.45
C GLU A 57 42.07 15.69 13.11
N GLN A 58 41.21 14.73 13.48
CA GLN A 58 41.39 13.31 13.20
C GLN A 58 40.75 12.94 11.85
N PRO A 59 41.18 11.83 11.22
CA PRO A 59 40.52 11.31 10.03
C PRO A 59 39.03 11.08 10.26
N ARG A 60 38.21 11.48 9.27
CA ARG A 60 36.77 11.27 9.26
C ARG A 60 36.41 9.80 9.46
N VAL A 61 35.22 9.56 10.01
CA VAL A 61 34.67 8.20 10.11
C VAL A 61 34.49 7.63 8.70
N ASP A 62 34.80 6.35 8.52
CA ASP A 62 34.61 5.68 7.24
C ASP A 62 33.12 5.45 6.99
N THR A 63 32.53 6.31 6.15
CA THR A 63 31.13 6.23 5.72
C THR A 63 30.96 5.44 4.43
N LYS A 64 32.00 4.82 3.86
CA LYS A 64 31.90 4.07 2.58
C LYS A 64 30.91 2.90 2.60
N ARG A 65 30.53 2.44 3.78
CA ARG A 65 29.52 1.38 3.96
C ARG A 65 28.09 1.91 3.86
N LEU A 66 27.88 3.21 3.99
CA LEU A 66 26.58 3.83 3.73
C LEU A 66 26.35 3.83 2.22
N LYS A 67 25.16 3.39 1.81
CA LYS A 67 24.74 3.40 0.40
C LYS A 67 24.18 4.76 -0.04
N ARG A 68 23.90 5.66 0.91
CA ARG A 68 23.28 6.98 0.71
C ARG A 68 23.93 8.02 1.63
N SER A 69 23.60 9.29 1.43
CA SER A 69 24.07 10.39 2.27
C SER A 69 23.62 10.25 3.74
N VAL A 70 24.30 10.93 4.67
CA VAL A 70 23.87 11.00 6.09
C VAL A 70 22.50 11.69 6.22
N ALA A 71 22.24 12.72 5.39
CA ALA A 71 20.96 13.41 5.34
C ALA A 71 19.81 12.45 4.96
N PHE A 72 20.05 11.54 4.01
CA PHE A 72 19.10 10.49 3.64
C PHE A 72 18.61 9.71 4.86
N TYR A 73 19.51 9.11 5.65
CA TYR A 73 19.09 8.26 6.76
C TYR A 73 18.41 9.05 7.88
N PHE A 74 18.85 10.29 8.15
CA PHE A 74 18.14 11.16 9.11
C PHE A 74 16.72 11.44 8.64
N GLY A 75 16.55 11.97 7.43
CA GLY A 75 15.22 12.29 6.91
C GLY A 75 14.34 11.05 6.78
N TYR A 76 14.87 9.95 6.23
CA TYR A 76 14.13 8.71 6.04
C TYR A 76 13.66 8.11 7.37
N SER A 77 14.51 8.10 8.40
CA SER A 77 14.10 7.63 9.74
C SER A 77 12.89 8.42 10.28
N MET A 78 12.93 9.75 10.19
CA MET A 78 11.86 10.60 10.70
C MET A 78 10.60 10.54 9.84
N VAL A 79 10.73 10.44 8.51
CA VAL A 79 9.58 10.26 7.59
C VAL A 79 8.86 8.96 7.91
N MET A 80 9.57 7.83 7.99
CA MET A 80 8.94 6.53 8.27
C MET A 80 8.30 6.50 9.65
N GLN A 81 8.93 7.13 10.66
CA GLN A 81 8.33 7.29 11.99
C GLN A 81 7.05 8.13 11.93
N GLY A 82 7.09 9.27 11.24
CA GLY A 82 5.94 10.17 11.09
C GLY A 82 4.75 9.49 10.39
N ILE A 83 5.01 8.73 9.32
CA ILE A 83 3.99 7.94 8.62
C ILE A 83 3.36 6.89 9.55
N ALA A 84 4.18 6.17 10.32
CA ALA A 84 3.67 5.17 11.27
C ALA A 84 2.79 5.81 12.36
N LEU A 85 3.23 6.92 12.95
CA LEU A 85 2.47 7.67 13.95
C LEU A 85 1.15 8.21 13.37
N GLN A 86 1.17 8.75 12.15
CA GLN A 86 -0.03 9.16 11.43
C GLN A 86 -1.00 7.99 11.25
N LYS A 87 -0.54 6.83 10.80
CA LYS A 87 -1.40 5.64 10.59
C LYS A 87 -1.95 5.07 11.90
N MET A 88 -1.30 5.34 13.03
CA MET A 88 -1.81 5.04 14.37
C MET A 88 -2.73 6.14 14.95
N GLY A 89 -2.89 7.27 14.26
CA GLY A 89 -3.74 8.40 14.68
C GLY A 89 -3.06 9.40 15.63
N ASP A 90 -1.77 9.28 15.89
CA ASP A 90 -1.01 10.25 16.69
C ASP A 90 -0.48 11.38 15.80
N TYR A 91 -1.38 12.27 15.39
CA TYR A 91 -1.07 13.36 14.46
C TYR A 91 -0.13 14.41 15.06
N ALA A 92 -0.14 14.60 16.38
CA ALA A 92 0.77 15.52 17.05
C ALA A 92 2.21 15.01 16.96
N ALA A 93 2.46 13.74 17.31
CA ALA A 93 3.79 13.16 17.19
C ALA A 93 4.23 13.03 15.73
N ALA A 94 3.31 12.76 14.80
CA ALA A 94 3.62 12.78 13.37
C ALA A 94 4.08 14.17 12.91
N ARG A 95 3.41 15.24 13.37
CA ARG A 95 3.78 16.64 13.06
C ARG A 95 5.17 17.00 13.60
N ASP A 96 5.51 16.56 14.81
CA ASP A 96 6.86 16.72 15.36
C ASP A 96 7.94 16.06 14.47
N CYS A 97 7.62 14.91 13.85
CA CYS A 97 8.53 14.29 12.87
C CYS A 97 8.69 15.18 11.63
N ILE A 98 7.58 15.69 11.07
CA ILE A 98 7.58 16.59 9.89
C ILE A 98 8.47 17.80 10.12
N GLU A 99 8.33 18.47 11.27
CA GLU A 99 9.14 19.64 11.61
C GLU A 99 10.63 19.33 11.70
N LYS A 100 11.00 18.13 12.17
CA LYS A 100 12.42 17.75 12.29
C LYS A 100 13.06 17.48 10.94
N TYR A 101 12.37 16.79 10.02
CA TYR A 101 12.95 16.45 8.72
C TYR A 101 12.76 17.55 7.66
N SER A 102 11.90 18.54 7.91
CA SER A 102 11.82 19.74 7.04
C SER A 102 13.05 20.65 7.18
N GLU A 103 13.73 20.58 8.33
CA GLU A 103 14.88 21.43 8.68
C GLU A 103 16.14 20.58 8.95
N LEU A 104 16.63 19.88 7.92
CA LEU A 104 17.90 19.12 7.97
C LEU A 104 19.15 19.97 7.67
N GLY A 105 19.01 21.30 7.58
CA GLY A 105 20.10 22.22 7.25
C GLY A 105 21.21 22.33 8.30
N TRP A 106 21.01 21.76 9.50
CA TRP A 106 22.03 21.69 10.54
C TRP A 106 23.11 20.64 10.26
N ILE A 107 22.89 19.72 9.31
CA ILE A 107 23.88 18.69 8.98
C ILE A 107 25.06 19.31 8.22
N SER A 108 26.21 19.32 8.88
CA SER A 108 27.46 19.85 8.32
C SER A 108 28.14 18.85 7.37
N GLY A 109 28.87 19.39 6.38
CA GLY A 109 29.75 18.60 5.52
C GLY A 109 29.05 17.74 4.47
N LEU A 110 27.82 18.09 4.08
CA LEU A 110 27.09 17.45 2.99
C LEU A 110 27.75 17.74 1.62
N ASP A 111 27.84 16.68 0.82
CA ASP A 111 28.10 16.76 -0.62
C ASP A 111 26.81 17.10 -1.39
N GLU A 112 26.86 17.06 -2.72
CA GLU A 112 25.71 17.40 -3.56
C GLU A 112 24.54 16.42 -3.36
N GLU A 113 24.79 15.10 -3.26
CA GLU A 113 23.74 14.11 -2.94
C GLU A 113 23.07 14.44 -1.60
N GLY A 114 23.86 14.76 -0.57
CA GLY A 114 23.33 15.17 0.72
C GLY A 114 22.45 16.43 0.66
N LYS A 115 22.80 17.42 -0.16
CA LYS A 115 21.99 18.64 -0.34
C LYS A 115 20.70 18.35 -1.10
N GLU A 116 20.75 17.49 -2.11
CA GLU A 116 19.59 17.01 -2.85
C GLU A 116 18.61 16.28 -1.91
N ASP A 117 19.11 15.41 -1.03
CA ASP A 117 18.31 14.73 -0.02
C ASP A 117 17.62 15.73 0.94
N VAL A 118 18.34 16.75 1.42
CA VAL A 118 17.75 17.79 2.28
C VAL A 118 16.61 18.53 1.56
N ALA A 119 16.82 18.90 0.29
CA ALA A 119 15.78 19.55 -0.51
C ALA A 119 14.57 18.63 -0.73
N HIS A 120 14.82 17.35 -1.00
CA HIS A 120 13.79 16.34 -1.16
C HIS A 120 12.95 16.17 0.11
N PHE A 121 13.55 16.02 1.28
CA PHE A 121 12.78 15.90 2.53
C PHE A 121 11.97 17.15 2.87
N LYS A 122 12.43 18.34 2.49
CA LYS A 122 11.65 19.56 2.63
C LYS A 122 10.40 19.56 1.75
N MET A 123 10.49 19.04 0.53
CA MET A 123 9.33 18.83 -0.35
C MET A 123 8.36 17.80 0.26
N ILE A 124 8.87 16.65 0.72
CA ILE A 124 8.08 15.61 1.40
C ILE A 124 7.41 16.16 2.67
N ALA A 125 8.05 17.08 3.40
CA ALA A 125 7.47 17.72 4.57
C ALA A 125 6.24 18.55 4.22
N THR A 126 6.29 19.24 3.09
CA THR A 126 5.16 20.02 2.58
C THR A 126 3.98 19.10 2.24
N ALA A 127 4.24 18.02 1.49
CA ALA A 127 3.23 17.04 1.13
C ALA A 127 2.56 16.40 2.36
N ASN A 128 3.37 15.92 3.32
CA ASN A 128 2.88 15.29 4.53
C ASN A 128 2.16 16.28 5.46
N THR A 129 2.51 17.58 5.42
CA THR A 129 1.76 18.62 6.14
C THR A 129 0.34 18.75 5.61
N TYR A 130 0.17 18.75 4.28
CA TYR A 130 -1.17 18.74 3.68
C TYR A 130 -1.96 17.50 4.09
N VAL A 131 -1.34 16.33 4.04
CA VAL A 131 -1.96 15.06 4.47
C VAL A 131 -2.45 15.15 5.91
N LEU A 132 -1.60 15.58 6.86
CA LEU A 132 -2.01 15.70 8.27
C LEU A 132 -3.14 16.71 8.44
N ASN A 133 -3.05 17.88 7.82
CA ASN A 133 -4.09 18.90 7.92
C ASN A 133 -5.45 18.36 7.44
N LEU A 134 -5.48 17.62 6.32
CA LEU A 134 -6.70 16.98 5.83
C LEU A 134 -7.21 15.91 6.80
N LEU A 135 -6.33 15.03 7.30
CA LEU A 135 -6.72 13.97 8.23
C LEU A 135 -7.24 14.53 9.58
N GLU A 136 -6.80 15.73 9.97
CA GLU A 136 -7.32 16.47 11.13
C GLU A 136 -8.62 17.25 10.83
N GLY A 137 -9.07 17.27 9.57
CA GLY A 137 -10.33 17.88 9.14
C GLY A 137 -10.20 19.34 8.69
N ASN A 138 -8.98 19.86 8.53
CA ASN A 138 -8.75 21.18 7.97
C ASN A 138 -8.86 21.15 6.43
N MET A 139 -10.09 21.26 5.93
CA MET A 139 -10.38 21.26 4.49
C MET A 139 -9.99 22.54 3.76
N GLU A 140 -9.57 23.60 4.46
CA GLU A 140 -9.07 24.82 3.80
C GLU A 140 -7.81 24.52 2.97
N THR A 141 -7.07 23.46 3.30
CA THR A 141 -5.85 23.05 2.58
C THR A 141 -6.10 22.19 1.34
N LEU A 142 -7.35 21.75 1.11
CA LEU A 142 -7.68 20.81 0.05
C LEU A 142 -7.36 21.36 -1.36
N PRO A 143 -7.65 22.63 -1.70
CA PRO A 143 -7.28 23.19 -3.01
C PRO A 143 -5.78 23.11 -3.30
N GLU A 144 -4.93 23.47 -2.34
CA GLU A 144 -3.49 23.39 -2.47
C GLU A 144 -3.00 21.95 -2.59
N TYR A 145 -3.65 21.02 -1.88
CA TYR A 145 -3.33 19.60 -1.97
C TYR A 145 -3.70 18.99 -3.33
N VAL A 146 -4.87 19.35 -3.88
CA VAL A 146 -5.28 18.96 -5.24
C VAL A 146 -4.26 19.48 -6.27
N GLN A 147 -3.85 20.74 -6.15
CA GLN A 147 -2.83 21.32 -7.03
C GLN A 147 -1.47 20.64 -6.87
N PHE A 148 -1.12 20.22 -5.65
CA PHE A 148 0.10 19.46 -5.39
C PHE A 148 0.07 18.12 -6.13
N ILE A 149 -1.03 17.35 -6.05
CA ILE A 149 -1.17 16.06 -6.74
C ILE A 149 -1.04 16.22 -8.25
N HIS A 150 -1.66 17.26 -8.85
CA HIS A 150 -1.52 17.52 -10.30
C HIS A 150 -0.08 17.76 -10.75
N ASN A 151 0.76 18.28 -9.86
CA ASN A 151 2.17 18.59 -10.16
C ASN A 151 3.12 17.48 -9.71
N ALA A 152 2.62 16.42 -9.08
CA ALA A 152 3.41 15.32 -8.55
C ALA A 152 3.64 14.22 -9.61
N GLU A 153 4.47 13.24 -9.27
CA GLU A 153 4.66 12.03 -10.07
C GLU A 153 3.39 11.15 -10.03
N GLU A 154 3.20 10.29 -11.04
CA GLU A 154 1.98 9.48 -11.19
C GLU A 154 1.71 8.56 -9.97
N GLU A 155 2.77 8.15 -9.28
CA GLU A 155 2.73 7.33 -8.07
C GLU A 155 2.02 8.01 -6.89
N GLU A 156 1.94 9.34 -6.87
CA GLU A 156 1.30 10.12 -5.79
C GLU A 156 -0.21 10.29 -5.98
N LEU A 157 -0.76 9.97 -7.15
CA LEU A 157 -2.19 10.09 -7.43
C LEU A 157 -3.03 9.26 -6.47
N LEU A 158 -2.80 7.95 -6.40
CA LEU A 158 -3.60 7.05 -5.57
C LEU A 158 -3.47 7.35 -4.06
N PRO A 159 -2.26 7.53 -3.48
CA PRO A 159 -2.10 7.99 -2.10
C PRO A 159 -2.82 9.32 -1.81
N GLY A 160 -2.77 10.26 -2.75
CA GLY A 160 -3.46 11.54 -2.66
C GLY A 160 -4.97 11.39 -2.57
N ILE A 161 -5.57 10.63 -3.50
CA ILE A 161 -7.01 10.36 -3.53
C ILE A 161 -7.47 9.62 -2.27
N ILE A 162 -6.70 8.64 -1.80
CA ILE A 162 -6.97 7.93 -0.55
C ILE A 162 -7.05 8.91 0.62
N THR A 163 -6.10 9.83 0.74
CA THR A 163 -6.07 10.83 1.83
C THR A 163 -7.32 11.74 1.79
N ILE A 164 -7.70 12.21 0.59
CA ILE A 164 -8.90 13.03 0.40
C ILE A 164 -10.16 12.27 0.86
N LEU A 165 -10.29 11.00 0.47
CA LEU A 165 -11.43 10.15 0.83
C LEU A 165 -11.46 9.81 2.31
N GLU A 166 -10.32 9.45 2.91
CA GLU A 166 -10.19 9.18 4.35
C GLU A 166 -10.66 10.40 5.16
N SER A 167 -10.15 11.58 4.84
CA SER A 167 -10.56 12.84 5.47
C SER A 167 -12.07 13.09 5.31
N ALA A 168 -12.58 13.01 4.08
CA ALA A 168 -14.00 13.24 3.80
C ALA A 168 -14.92 12.27 4.54
N LEU A 169 -14.51 11.00 4.65
CA LEU A 169 -15.24 9.96 5.37
C LEU A 169 -15.24 10.19 6.88
N VAL A 170 -14.13 10.63 7.47
CA VAL A 170 -14.05 10.89 8.92
C VAL A 170 -14.81 12.16 9.29
N HIS A 171 -14.60 13.25 8.55
CA HIS A 171 -15.09 14.58 8.90
C HIS A 171 -16.41 14.98 8.21
N ASN A 172 -16.94 14.09 7.37
CA ASN A 172 -18.23 14.28 6.67
C ASN A 172 -18.25 15.50 5.73
N HIS A 173 -17.16 15.69 4.99
CA HIS A 173 -17.04 16.73 3.98
C HIS A 173 -17.39 16.21 2.58
N ASN A 174 -17.95 17.10 1.76
CA ASN A 174 -18.12 16.84 0.34
C ASN A 174 -16.82 17.20 -0.40
N VAL A 175 -16.25 16.21 -1.08
CA VAL A 175 -15.02 16.34 -1.88
C VAL A 175 -15.28 15.98 -3.35
N ASP A 176 -16.54 16.01 -3.80
CA ASP A 176 -16.92 15.61 -5.16
C ASP A 176 -16.14 16.43 -6.19
N TRP A 177 -16.03 17.75 -5.99
CA TRP A 177 -15.28 18.64 -6.87
C TRP A 177 -13.82 18.21 -7.00
N ALA A 178 -13.18 17.80 -5.90
CA ALA A 178 -11.77 17.41 -5.90
C ALA A 178 -11.58 16.06 -6.60
N LEU A 179 -12.53 15.12 -6.44
CA LEU A 179 -12.51 13.84 -7.13
C LEU A 179 -12.75 14.01 -8.64
N ASP A 180 -13.61 14.96 -9.03
CA ASP A 180 -13.91 15.26 -10.43
C ASP A 180 -12.66 15.78 -11.18
N GLU A 181 -11.76 16.53 -10.52
CA GLU A 181 -10.49 17.01 -11.12
C GLU A 181 -9.57 15.87 -11.57
N PHE A 182 -9.67 14.68 -10.96
CA PHE A 182 -8.83 13.51 -11.28
C PHE A 182 -9.59 12.41 -12.03
N GLY A 183 -10.82 12.67 -12.48
CA GLY A 183 -11.69 11.64 -13.05
C GLY A 183 -11.08 10.95 -14.27
N ALA A 184 -10.40 11.70 -15.14
CA ALA A 184 -9.77 11.16 -16.35
C ALA A 184 -8.58 10.25 -16.02
N GLU A 185 -7.73 10.67 -15.08
CA GLU A 185 -6.58 9.92 -14.60
C GLU A 185 -7.03 8.64 -13.91
N LEU A 186 -8.04 8.73 -13.04
CA LEU A 186 -8.61 7.57 -12.33
C LEU A 186 -9.29 6.57 -13.28
N ASP A 187 -9.93 7.03 -14.35
CA ASP A 187 -10.50 6.15 -15.37
C ASP A 187 -9.41 5.46 -16.21
N ALA A 188 -8.26 6.11 -16.39
CA ALA A 188 -7.11 5.56 -17.11
C ALA A 188 -6.32 4.49 -16.31
N LEU A 189 -6.56 4.38 -15.01
CA LEU A 189 -5.88 3.44 -14.11
C LEU A 189 -6.16 1.96 -14.38
N ASP A 190 -7.13 1.62 -15.25
CA ASP A 190 -7.48 0.23 -15.54
C ASP A 190 -6.38 -0.47 -16.39
N GLY A 191 -5.28 -0.83 -15.73
CA GLY A 191 -4.07 -1.46 -16.30
C GLY A 191 -3.59 -2.67 -15.50
N GLU A 192 -2.40 -3.18 -15.85
CA GLU A 192 -1.74 -4.30 -15.14
C GLU A 192 -0.86 -3.75 -14.01
N TYR A 193 -1.35 -3.85 -12.77
CA TYR A 193 -0.54 -3.55 -11.59
C TYR A 193 0.32 -4.75 -11.20
N GLU A 194 1.64 -4.53 -11.10
CA GLU A 194 2.59 -5.62 -10.85
C GLU A 194 3.07 -5.71 -9.40
N THR A 195 3.17 -4.58 -8.68
CA THR A 195 3.66 -4.57 -7.29
C THR A 195 2.51 -4.71 -6.29
N LYS A 196 2.76 -5.43 -5.19
CA LYS A 196 1.78 -5.56 -4.10
C LYS A 196 1.32 -4.21 -3.54
N ALA A 197 2.23 -3.24 -3.45
CA ALA A 197 1.92 -1.90 -2.98
C ALA A 197 0.96 -1.16 -3.92
N ASN A 198 1.22 -1.20 -5.24
CA ASN A 198 0.36 -0.54 -6.22
C ASN A 198 -1.02 -1.20 -6.29
N ILE A 199 -1.07 -2.54 -6.20
CA ILE A 199 -2.33 -3.28 -6.06
C ILE A 199 -3.08 -2.81 -4.81
N ARG A 200 -2.40 -2.68 -3.66
CA ARG A 200 -3.03 -2.29 -2.40
C ARG A 200 -3.62 -0.88 -2.47
N TYR A 201 -2.87 0.10 -2.96
CA TYR A 201 -3.38 1.46 -3.17
C TYR A 201 -4.55 1.48 -4.15
N TYR A 202 -4.46 0.72 -5.24
CA TYR A 202 -5.55 0.65 -6.20
C TYR A 202 -6.82 0.00 -5.60
N ILE A 203 -6.71 -1.06 -4.80
CA ILE A 203 -7.90 -1.66 -4.20
C ILE A 203 -8.47 -0.78 -3.06
N ASP A 204 -7.61 -0.16 -2.25
CA ASP A 204 -8.04 0.70 -1.15
C ASP A 204 -8.70 1.99 -1.66
N HIS A 205 -8.23 2.60 -2.76
CA HIS A 205 -8.92 3.77 -3.33
C HIS A 205 -10.33 3.42 -3.82
N LEU A 206 -10.52 2.28 -4.49
CA LEU A 206 -11.85 1.85 -4.94
C LEU A 206 -12.77 1.58 -3.75
N TYR A 207 -12.25 0.95 -2.71
CA TYR A 207 -12.99 0.68 -1.48
C TYR A 207 -13.44 1.98 -0.80
N LEU A 208 -12.53 2.94 -0.63
CA LEU A 208 -12.84 4.24 -0.02
C LEU A 208 -13.79 5.08 -0.89
N MET A 209 -13.63 5.05 -2.21
CA MET A 209 -14.57 5.66 -3.15
C MET A 209 -15.97 5.08 -2.98
N ALA A 210 -16.11 3.74 -2.96
CA ALA A 210 -17.39 3.09 -2.74
C ALA A 210 -18.01 3.49 -1.39
N LEU A 211 -17.22 3.47 -0.31
CA LEU A 211 -17.67 3.91 1.02
C LEU A 211 -18.16 5.36 1.02
N TYR A 212 -17.41 6.26 0.41
CA TYR A 212 -17.76 7.68 0.33
C TYR A 212 -19.09 7.88 -0.42
N HIS A 213 -19.26 7.20 -1.57
CA HIS A 213 -20.52 7.24 -2.31
C HIS A 213 -21.69 6.61 -1.52
N PHE A 214 -21.49 5.51 -0.79
CA PHE A 214 -22.52 4.95 0.08
C PHE A 214 -22.93 5.92 1.18
N LYS A 215 -21.96 6.53 1.86
CA LYS A 215 -22.20 7.50 2.93
C LYS A 215 -23.02 8.71 2.44
N ASN A 216 -22.79 9.12 1.19
CA ASN A 216 -23.50 10.22 0.55
C ASN A 216 -24.79 9.81 -0.18
N GLY A 217 -25.28 8.58 0.00
CA GLY A 217 -26.53 8.10 -0.59
C GLY A 217 -26.49 7.87 -2.10
N LYS A 218 -25.30 7.90 -2.71
CA LYS A 218 -25.07 7.65 -4.15
C LYS A 218 -24.97 6.13 -4.42
N TYR A 219 -25.98 5.37 -4.00
CA TYR A 219 -25.95 3.90 -3.96
C TYR A 219 -25.61 3.24 -5.30
N SER A 220 -26.21 3.70 -6.40
CA SER A 220 -25.96 3.12 -7.73
C SER A 220 -24.48 3.24 -8.13
N ASN A 221 -23.87 4.43 -7.93
CA ASN A 221 -22.46 4.64 -8.23
C ASN A 221 -21.57 3.81 -7.30
N ALA A 222 -21.88 3.78 -6.00
CA ALA A 222 -21.13 3.01 -5.01
C ALA A 222 -21.12 1.50 -5.34
N LEU A 223 -22.24 0.95 -5.81
CA LEU A 223 -22.35 -0.45 -6.22
C LEU A 223 -21.60 -0.73 -7.51
N ASN A 224 -21.59 0.18 -8.49
CA ASN A 224 -20.75 0.05 -9.69
C ASN A 224 -19.26 0.02 -9.35
N ILE A 225 -18.82 0.93 -8.46
CA ILE A 225 -17.44 0.96 -7.98
C ILE A 225 -17.12 -0.34 -7.23
N SER A 226 -18.03 -0.83 -6.38
CA SER A 226 -17.85 -2.09 -5.65
C SER A 226 -17.71 -3.29 -6.61
N LEU A 227 -18.50 -3.36 -7.67
CA LEU A 227 -18.38 -4.40 -8.70
C LEU A 227 -17.03 -4.35 -9.43
N LYS A 228 -16.57 -3.15 -9.81
CA LYS A 228 -15.24 -2.93 -10.38
C LYS A 228 -14.17 -3.43 -9.41
N ALA A 229 -14.25 -3.04 -8.15
CA ALA A 229 -13.28 -3.39 -7.13
C ALA A 229 -13.25 -4.90 -6.83
N LEU A 230 -14.38 -5.59 -6.84
CA LEU A 230 -14.43 -7.06 -6.72
C LEU A 230 -13.72 -7.75 -7.88
N ARG A 231 -13.98 -7.32 -9.14
CA ARG A 231 -13.31 -7.88 -10.32
C ARG A 231 -11.80 -7.69 -10.25
N MET A 232 -11.37 -6.50 -9.86
CA MET A 232 -9.96 -6.16 -9.81
C MET A 232 -9.25 -6.88 -8.65
N SER A 233 -9.88 -6.97 -7.48
CA SER A 233 -9.33 -7.73 -6.35
C SER A 233 -9.17 -9.22 -6.72
N ASP A 234 -10.14 -9.80 -7.42
CA ASP A 234 -10.06 -11.17 -7.93
C ASP A 234 -8.93 -11.35 -8.95
N ARG A 235 -8.83 -10.44 -9.93
CA ARG A 235 -7.78 -10.46 -10.96
C ARG A 235 -6.38 -10.33 -10.37
N LEU A 236 -6.23 -9.46 -9.36
CA LEU A 236 -4.95 -9.12 -8.74
C LEU A 236 -4.61 -10.02 -7.54
N ASN A 237 -5.44 -11.01 -7.22
CA ASN A 237 -5.32 -11.91 -6.07
C ASN A 237 -5.21 -11.18 -4.71
N ASP A 238 -5.97 -10.09 -4.53
CA ASP A 238 -6.09 -9.40 -3.24
C ASP A 238 -7.33 -9.88 -2.46
N ASP A 239 -7.18 -10.99 -1.74
CA ASP A 239 -8.24 -11.56 -0.92
C ASP A 239 -8.72 -10.60 0.20
N THR A 240 -7.81 -9.76 0.71
CA THR A 240 -8.13 -8.81 1.79
C THR A 240 -9.08 -7.74 1.31
N GLY A 241 -8.75 -7.10 0.18
CA GLY A 241 -9.61 -6.14 -0.48
C GLY A 241 -10.92 -6.76 -0.93
N TYR A 242 -10.87 -7.94 -1.58
CA TYR A 242 -12.07 -8.66 -2.00
C TYR A 242 -13.05 -8.84 -0.84
N LYS A 243 -12.56 -9.27 0.33
CA LYS A 243 -13.40 -9.50 1.52
C LYS A 243 -14.06 -8.22 2.03
N LYS A 244 -13.32 -7.11 2.09
CA LYS A 244 -13.84 -5.78 2.49
C LYS A 244 -14.94 -5.31 1.54
N ILE A 245 -14.66 -5.35 0.24
CA ILE A 245 -15.58 -4.87 -0.81
C ILE A 245 -16.81 -5.77 -0.91
N ASN A 246 -16.65 -7.09 -0.80
CA ASN A 246 -17.77 -8.02 -0.85
C ASN A 246 -18.74 -7.80 0.33
N ALA A 247 -18.20 -7.60 1.53
CA ALA A 247 -19.02 -7.25 2.69
C ALA A 247 -19.79 -5.94 2.46
N LEU A 248 -19.13 -4.94 1.87
CA LEU A 248 -19.75 -3.66 1.53
C LEU A 248 -20.89 -3.83 0.51
N PHE A 249 -20.64 -4.53 -0.61
CA PHE A 249 -21.64 -4.79 -1.64
C PHE A 249 -22.87 -5.52 -1.07
N VAL A 250 -22.65 -6.62 -0.34
CA VAL A 250 -23.74 -7.42 0.23
C VAL A 250 -24.58 -6.59 1.20
N THR A 251 -23.94 -5.77 2.04
CA THR A 251 -24.62 -4.89 3.00
C THR A 251 -25.60 -3.93 2.31
N PHE A 252 -25.21 -3.38 1.17
CA PHE A 252 -26.02 -2.41 0.42
C PHE A 252 -26.78 -3.01 -0.78
N SER A 253 -26.79 -4.34 -0.93
CA SER A 253 -27.38 -5.04 -2.07
C SER A 253 -28.88 -4.79 -2.26
N ALA A 254 -29.61 -4.39 -1.21
CA ALA A 254 -31.01 -4.00 -1.30
C ALA A 254 -31.25 -2.76 -2.19
N HIS A 255 -30.21 -1.95 -2.41
CA HIS A 255 -30.24 -0.79 -3.30
C HIS A 255 -29.78 -1.11 -4.73
N ALA A 256 -29.35 -2.34 -5.01
CA ALA A 256 -28.81 -2.73 -6.31
C ALA A 256 -29.88 -2.83 -7.38
N THR A 257 -29.55 -2.40 -8.60
CA THR A 257 -30.37 -2.70 -9.77
C THR A 257 -30.31 -4.20 -10.10
N LYS A 258 -31.24 -4.66 -10.93
CA LYS A 258 -31.23 -6.05 -11.40
C LYS A 258 -29.95 -6.37 -12.17
N GLU A 259 -29.45 -5.41 -12.93
CA GLU A 259 -28.23 -5.52 -13.73
C GLU A 259 -27.01 -5.66 -12.83
N GLN A 260 -26.88 -4.81 -11.81
CA GLN A 260 -25.78 -4.87 -10.82
C GLN A 260 -25.79 -6.18 -10.04
N LEU A 261 -26.97 -6.63 -9.60
CA LEU A 261 -27.11 -7.91 -8.89
C LEU A 261 -26.78 -9.09 -9.79
N ASN A 262 -27.19 -9.05 -11.07
CA ASN A 262 -26.85 -10.07 -12.05
C ASN A 262 -25.33 -10.12 -12.29
N GLU A 263 -24.68 -8.97 -12.45
CA GLU A 263 -23.24 -8.87 -12.61
C GLU A 263 -22.47 -9.45 -11.41
N TYR A 264 -22.89 -9.10 -10.19
CA TYR A 264 -22.36 -9.70 -8.96
C TYR A 264 -22.50 -11.24 -8.95
N ASN A 265 -23.68 -11.75 -9.32
CA ASN A 265 -23.94 -13.19 -9.34
C ASN A 265 -23.09 -13.92 -10.39
N VAL A 266 -22.93 -13.33 -11.58
CA VAL A 266 -22.08 -13.87 -12.65
C VAL A 266 -20.63 -13.91 -12.19
N LEU A 267 -20.11 -12.85 -11.58
CA LEU A 267 -18.76 -12.80 -11.04
C LEU A 267 -18.52 -13.93 -10.03
N ASN A 268 -19.38 -14.06 -9.02
CA ASN A 268 -19.27 -15.11 -8.00
C ASN A 268 -19.36 -16.52 -8.59
N LYS A 269 -20.23 -16.72 -9.58
CA LYS A 269 -20.34 -17.99 -10.29
C LYS A 269 -19.04 -18.34 -11.03
N THR A 270 -18.44 -17.38 -11.73
CA THR A 270 -17.16 -17.59 -12.42
C THR A 270 -16.03 -17.91 -11.44
N ILE A 271 -15.96 -17.21 -10.30
CA ILE A 271 -14.99 -17.48 -9.24
C ILE A 271 -15.18 -18.91 -8.69
N LEU A 272 -16.42 -19.29 -8.37
CA LEU A 272 -16.75 -20.63 -7.86
C LEU A 272 -16.35 -21.72 -8.86
N GLU A 273 -16.67 -21.55 -10.14
CA GLU A 273 -16.28 -22.48 -11.20
C GLU A 273 -14.76 -22.63 -11.33
N ARG A 274 -14.00 -21.55 -11.12
CA ARG A 274 -12.53 -21.59 -11.11
C ARG A 274 -12.00 -22.35 -9.91
N VAL A 275 -12.44 -22.01 -8.69
CA VAL A 275 -11.95 -22.63 -7.44
C VAL A 275 -12.29 -24.12 -7.36
N LEU A 276 -13.46 -24.54 -7.86
CA LEU A 276 -13.84 -25.96 -7.85
C LEU A 276 -13.03 -26.84 -8.82
N LYS A 277 -12.32 -26.28 -9.80
CA LYS A 277 -11.40 -27.07 -10.64
C LYS A 277 -10.28 -27.71 -9.81
N ASP A 278 -9.94 -27.10 -8.69
CA ASP A 278 -8.90 -27.57 -7.79
C ASP A 278 -9.43 -28.62 -6.78
N GLU A 279 -10.76 -28.76 -6.67
CA GLU A 279 -11.42 -29.71 -5.77
C GLU A 279 -11.63 -31.09 -6.43
N LYS A 280 -11.05 -32.13 -5.84
CA LYS A 280 -11.11 -33.49 -6.41
C LYS A 280 -12.52 -34.06 -6.33
N GLY A 281 -13.10 -34.38 -7.49
CA GLY A 281 -14.34 -35.15 -7.57
C GLY A 281 -15.61 -34.31 -7.51
N ILE A 282 -15.51 -32.99 -7.44
CA ILE A 282 -16.64 -32.05 -7.40
C ILE A 282 -16.62 -31.20 -8.67
N ARG A 283 -17.79 -30.99 -9.28
CA ARG A 283 -17.98 -30.06 -10.39
C ARG A 283 -19.25 -29.25 -10.15
N TYR A 284 -19.23 -27.97 -10.51
CA TYR A 284 -20.44 -27.15 -10.60
C TYR A 284 -20.91 -27.09 -12.06
N ASP A 285 -22.18 -27.40 -12.31
CA ASP A 285 -22.79 -27.35 -13.65
C ASP A 285 -23.47 -26.01 -13.97
N GLY A 286 -23.39 -25.07 -13.02
CA GLY A 286 -24.03 -23.78 -13.11
C GLY A 286 -25.29 -23.63 -12.27
N ASN A 287 -25.87 -24.74 -11.77
CA ASN A 287 -27.05 -24.80 -10.90
C ASN A 287 -26.87 -25.75 -9.69
N SER A 288 -26.02 -26.77 -9.78
CA SER A 288 -25.84 -27.81 -8.76
C SER A 288 -24.42 -28.36 -8.71
N PHE A 289 -24.06 -29.01 -7.58
CA PHE A 289 -22.81 -29.74 -7.44
C PHE A 289 -22.99 -31.20 -7.88
N VAL A 290 -22.13 -31.66 -8.79
CA VAL A 290 -22.15 -33.03 -9.32
C VAL A 290 -20.82 -33.73 -9.07
N SER A 291 -20.87 -35.06 -8.88
CA SER A 291 -19.65 -35.87 -8.74
C SER A 291 -18.95 -36.03 -10.09
N ALA A 292 -17.69 -35.63 -10.18
CA ALA A 292 -16.84 -35.93 -11.32
C ALA A 292 -16.46 -37.42 -11.26
N ARG A 293 -17.26 -38.30 -11.89
CA ARG A 293 -16.97 -39.73 -11.96
C ARG A 293 -15.57 -39.95 -12.51
N GLN A 294 -14.69 -40.56 -11.72
CA GLN A 294 -13.43 -41.12 -12.23
C GLN A 294 -13.79 -42.20 -13.25
N HIS A 295 -13.61 -41.93 -14.54
CA HIS A 295 -13.52 -42.99 -15.53
C HIS A 295 -12.25 -43.79 -15.26
N ARG A 296 -12.32 -44.74 -14.31
CA ARG A 296 -11.40 -45.88 -14.32
C ARG A 296 -11.68 -46.62 -15.62
N ARG A 297 -10.74 -46.53 -16.58
CA ARG A 297 -10.65 -47.51 -17.67
C ARG A 297 -10.62 -48.88 -17.01
N VAL A 298 -11.69 -49.64 -17.16
CA VAL A 298 -11.67 -51.07 -16.88
C VAL A 298 -10.76 -51.66 -17.95
N GLY A 299 -9.48 -51.82 -17.62
CA GLY A 299 -8.56 -52.62 -18.42
C GLY A 299 -9.03 -54.06 -18.35
N HIS A 300 -9.52 -54.60 -19.47
CA HIS A 300 -9.69 -56.03 -19.62
C HIS A 300 -8.31 -56.71 -19.58
N PRO A 301 -8.09 -57.72 -18.72
CA PRO A 301 -6.88 -58.52 -18.76
C PRO A 301 -7.07 -59.63 -19.80
N GLY A 302 -6.18 -59.68 -20.79
CA GLY A 302 -6.03 -60.87 -21.62
C GLY A 302 -5.70 -60.57 -23.07
N GLN A 303 -4.41 -60.47 -23.37
CA GLN A 303 -3.75 -61.38 -24.33
C GLN A 303 -2.24 -61.11 -24.37
N SER A 304 -1.52 -62.02 -23.70
CA SER A 304 -0.26 -62.65 -24.10
C SER A 304 0.64 -61.92 -25.11
N TRP A 305 1.78 -61.43 -24.63
CA TRP A 305 2.98 -61.19 -25.43
C TRP A 305 3.75 -62.50 -25.62
N SER A 306 3.98 -62.89 -26.87
CA SER A 306 5.06 -63.78 -27.30
C SER A 306 5.50 -63.27 -28.67
N GLU A 307 6.59 -62.51 -28.71
CA GLU A 307 7.93 -62.97 -29.10
C GLU A 307 8.18 -62.79 -30.60
N GLN A 308 9.13 -61.90 -30.93
CA GLN A 308 10.25 -62.08 -31.89
C GLN A 308 10.62 -60.77 -32.61
N LEU A 309 11.77 -60.20 -32.21
CA LEU A 309 12.75 -59.54 -33.10
C LEU A 309 13.34 -60.60 -34.06
N PRO A 310 13.97 -60.30 -35.22
CA PRO A 310 14.81 -59.13 -35.57
C PRO A 310 14.51 -58.58 -37.00
N ASN A 311 15.11 -57.51 -37.56
CA ASN A 311 16.45 -56.89 -37.55
C ASN A 311 16.33 -55.36 -37.57
#